data_AF-A0AAU1B8Z2-F1
#
_entry.id   AF-A0AAU1B8Z2-F1
#
_cell.length_a   1.000
_cell.length_b   1.000
_cell.length_c   1.000
_cell.angle_alpha   90.00
_cell.angle_beta   90.00
_cell.angle_gamma   90.00
#
_symmetry.space_group_name_H-M   'P 1'
#
loop_
_entity.id
_entity.type
_entity.pdbx_description
1 polymer ?
#
loop_
_entity_poly.entity_id
_entity_poly.type
_entity_poly.pdbx_seq_one_letter_code
_entity_poly.pdbx_strand_id
1 'polypeptide(L)'
;MRILVVRTGGFAGIERRAEVDTSGLPDEDEWRALAQLALKPVPAAPGSDRVRDGFSYRITVDGRTVACQEPNLSQAQRTLISRVLKEGA
;
A
#
# COMPACT_ATOMS: atom_id res chain seq x y z
N MET A 1 -11.88 -0.50 -10.60
CA MET A 1 -10.94 -1.36 -9.84
C MET A 1 -10.96 -0.89 -8.40
N ARG A 2 -11.01 -1.79 -7.42
CA ARG A 2 -11.09 -1.45 -6.00
C ARG A 2 -9.75 -1.68 -5.32
N ILE A 3 -9.23 -0.63 -4.66
CA ILE A 3 -7.97 -0.66 -3.94
C ILE A 3 -8.24 -0.40 -2.46
N LEU A 4 -7.89 -1.37 -1.61
CA LEU A 4 -7.98 -1.27 -0.16
C LEU A 4 -6.57 -1.27 0.43
N VAL A 5 -6.27 -0.29 1.28
CA VAL A 5 -5.04 -0.22 2.05
C VAL A 5 -5.37 -0.28 3.53
N VAL A 6 -4.75 -1.22 4.22
CA VAL A 6 -4.78 -1.33 5.68
C VAL A 6 -3.37 -1.09 6.21
N ARG A 7 -3.19 -0.04 7.01
CA ARG A 7 -1.96 0.27 7.73
C ARG A 7 -2.12 -0.09 9.20
N THR A 8 -1.15 -0.81 9.73
CA THR A 8 -1.06 -1.23 11.14
C THR A 8 0.34 -0.94 11.68
N GLY A 9 0.49 -0.96 13.01
CA GLY A 9 1.75 -0.60 13.67
C GLY A 9 1.90 0.91 13.86
N GLY A 10 3.15 1.37 13.89
CA GLY A 10 3.45 2.71 14.38
C GLY A 10 3.39 2.81 15.90
N PHE A 11 3.90 3.91 16.44
CA PHE A 11 3.99 4.16 17.87
C PHE A 11 2.64 4.08 18.60
N ALA A 12 1.55 4.51 17.95
CA ALA A 12 0.20 4.48 18.52
C ALA A 12 -0.53 3.13 18.33
N GLY A 13 -0.03 2.24 17.45
CA GLY A 13 -0.67 0.94 17.15
C GLY A 13 -2.05 1.02 16.49
N ILE A 14 -2.49 2.19 16.04
CA ILE A 14 -3.84 2.39 15.48
C ILE A 14 -3.90 1.85 14.05
N GLU A 15 -4.83 0.93 13.82
CA GLU A 15 -5.17 0.49 12.47
C GLU A 15 -5.87 1.62 11.69
N ARG A 16 -5.38 1.90 10.48
CA ARG A 16 -6.03 2.80 9.54
C ARG A 16 -6.35 2.04 8.26
N ARG A 17 -7.63 2.05 7.87
CA ARG A 17 -8.12 1.48 6.62
C ARG A 17 -8.63 2.59 5.70
N ALA A 18 -8.26 2.53 4.43
CA ALA A 18 -8.77 3.42 3.40
C ALA A 18 -9.00 2.63 2.11
N GLU A 19 -10.04 3.00 1.38
CA GLU A 19 -10.44 2.33 0.16
C GLU A 19 -10.78 3.34 -0.91
N VAL A 20 -10.38 3.03 -2.15
CA VAL A 20 -10.68 3.84 -3.33
C VAL A 20 -11.22 2.91 -4.42
N ASP A 21 -12.37 3.27 -4.98
CA ASP A 21 -12.85 2.71 -6.24
C ASP A 21 -12.40 3.62 -7.39
N THR A 22 -11.59 3.08 -8.29
CA THR A 22 -11.04 3.82 -9.43
C THR A 22 -11.94 3.76 -10.66
N SER A 23 -13.07 3.05 -10.57
CA SER A 23 -14.00 2.88 -11.69
C SER A 23 -14.62 4.22 -12.08
N GLY A 24 -14.39 4.67 -13.32
CA GLY A 24 -14.91 5.95 -13.82
C GLY A 24 -14.08 7.18 -13.44
N LEU A 25 -12.89 7.00 -12.85
CA LEU A 25 -11.93 8.09 -12.72
C LEU A 25 -11.26 8.37 -14.08
N PRO A 26 -10.98 9.63 -14.42
CA PRO A 26 -10.26 9.98 -15.66
C PRO A 26 -8.85 9.37 -15.68
N ASP A 27 -8.25 9.14 -14.51
CA ASP A 27 -6.88 8.61 -14.37
C ASP A 27 -6.85 7.09 -14.11
N GLU A 28 -7.89 6.35 -14.52
CA GLU A 28 -8.01 4.92 -14.22
C GLU A 28 -6.77 4.10 -14.64
N ASP A 29 -6.21 4.40 -15.82
CA ASP A 29 -5.03 3.71 -16.33
C ASP A 29 -3.78 3.94 -15.47
N GLU A 30 -3.61 5.14 -14.92
CA GLU A 30 -2.50 5.44 -14.01
C GLU A 30 -2.64 4.66 -12.70
N TRP A 31 -3.85 4.62 -12.15
CA TRP A 31 -4.16 3.83 -10.96
C TRP A 31 -3.86 2.35 -11.19
N ARG A 32 -4.26 1.83 -12.35
CA ARG A 32 -4.04 0.44 -12.74
C ARG A 32 -2.54 0.12 -12.88
N ALA A 33 -1.78 0.97 -13.56
CA ALA A 33 -0.34 0.80 -13.71
C ALA A 33 0.38 0.83 -12.35
N LEU A 34 0.01 1.78 -11.48
CA LEU A 34 0.58 1.89 -10.14
C LEU A 34 0.24 0.67 -9.27
N ALA A 35 -1.02 0.22 -9.31
CA ALA A 35 -1.47 -0.96 -8.59
C ALA A 35 -0.72 -2.23 -9.03
N GLN A 36 -0.54 -2.42 -10.35
CA GLN A 36 0.23 -3.54 -10.87
C GLN A 36 1.70 -3.52 -10.42
N LEU A 37 2.31 -2.35 -10.34
CA LEU A 37 3.68 -2.20 -9.82
C LEU A 37 3.75 -2.45 -8.31
N ALA A 38 2.75 -1.99 -7.55
CA ALA A 38 2.70 -2.18 -6.10
C ALA A 38 2.48 -3.64 -5.69
N LEU A 39 1.76 -4.42 -6.51
CA LEU A 39 1.55 -5.85 -6.33
C LEU A 39 2.81 -6.70 -6.60
N LYS A 40 3.86 -6.12 -7.21
CA LYS A 40 5.11 -6.87 -7.40
C LYS A 40 5.79 -7.06 -6.04
N PRO A 41 6.19 -8.30 -5.70
CA PRO A 41 6.94 -8.54 -4.47
C PRO A 41 8.25 -7.78 -4.52
N VAL A 42 8.55 -7.06 -3.44
CA VAL A 42 9.84 -6.38 -3.26
C VAL A 42 10.72 -7.33 -2.48
N PRO A 43 11.89 -7.71 -3.02
CA PRO A 43 12.83 -8.51 -2.25
C PRO A 43 13.23 -7.72 -1.01
N ALA A 44 13.05 -8.33 0.17
CA ALA A 44 13.57 -7.77 1.40
C ALA A 44 15.09 -7.66 1.26
N ALA A 45 15.64 -6.45 1.41
CA ALA A 45 17.07 -6.28 1.30
C ALA A 45 17.74 -6.98 2.50
N PRO A 46 18.74 -7.85 2.28
CA PRO A 46 19.40 -8.58 3.36
C PRO A 46 20.02 -7.59 4.36
N GLY A 47 19.68 -7.75 5.64
CA GLY A 47 20.09 -6.82 6.70
C GLY A 47 19.09 -5.70 7.03
N SER A 48 17.94 -5.65 6.35
CA SER A 48 16.85 -4.73 6.73
C SER A 48 16.13 -5.25 7.96
N ASP A 49 16.68 -4.93 9.13
CA ASP A 49 16.06 -5.30 10.39
C ASP A 49 14.68 -4.64 10.52
N ARG A 50 13.74 -5.35 11.16
CA ARG A 50 12.41 -4.79 11.40
C ARG A 50 12.56 -3.54 12.27
N VAL A 51 12.10 -2.41 11.77
CA VAL A 51 12.12 -1.15 12.53
C VAL A 51 11.16 -1.28 13.71
N ARG A 52 11.67 -1.02 14.93
CA ARG A 52 10.82 -0.89 16.12
C ARG A 52 9.82 0.25 15.86
N ASP A 53 8.54 -0.04 16.03
CA ASP A 53 7.43 0.88 15.71
C ASP A 53 7.25 1.19 14.22
N GLY A 54 7.79 0.37 13.31
CA GLY A 54 7.55 0.50 11.88
C GLY A 54 6.10 0.22 11.49
N PHE A 55 5.62 0.84 10.40
CA PHE A 55 4.31 0.52 9.85
C PHE A 55 4.35 -0.73 8.97
N SER A 56 3.32 -1.55 9.10
CA SER A 56 3.00 -2.66 8.22
C SER A 56 1.75 -2.33 7.41
N TYR A 57 1.76 -2.71 6.14
CA TYR A 57 0.72 -2.38 5.18
C TYR A 57 0.23 -3.65 4.49
N ARG A 58 -1.08 -3.70 4.26
CA ARG A 58 -1.74 -4.69 3.43
C ARG A 58 -2.44 -3.95 2.30
N ILE A 59 -2.07 -4.24 1.07
CA ILE A 59 -2.64 -3.65 -0.13
C ILE A 59 -3.45 -4.73 -0.83
N THR A 60 -4.74 -4.50 -1.01
CA THR A 60 -5.64 -5.39 -1.74
C THR A 60 -6.13 -4.67 -2.99
N VAL A 61 -5.93 -5.26 -4.16
CA VAL A 61 -6.38 -4.74 -5.46
C VAL A 61 -7.21 -5.81 -6.14
N ASP A 62 -8.50 -5.57 -6.35
CA ASP A 62 -9.43 -6.52 -6.98
C ASP A 62 -9.28 -7.97 -6.46
N GLY A 63 -9.11 -8.12 -5.14
CA GLY A 63 -8.96 -9.41 -4.45
C GLY A 63 -7.53 -9.95 -4.34
N ARG A 64 -6.54 -9.36 -5.04
CA ARG A 64 -5.12 -9.71 -4.86
C ARG A 64 -4.52 -8.92 -3.71
N THR A 65 -3.97 -9.62 -2.73
CA THR A 65 -3.42 -9.01 -1.52
C THR A 65 -1.91 -9.19 -1.47
N VAL A 66 -1.19 -8.08 -1.21
CA VAL A 66 0.23 -8.11 -0.86
C VAL A 66 0.45 -7.48 0.51
N ALA A 67 1.38 -8.05 1.26
CA ALA A 67 1.85 -7.50 2.53
C ALA A 67 3.23 -6.87 2.32
N CYS A 68 3.39 -5.65 2.84
CA CYS A 68 4.64 -4.92 2.75
C CYS A 68 4.84 -4.11 4.04
N GLN A 69 6.08 -3.88 4.45
CA GLN A 69 6.40 -3.25 5.73
C GLN A 69 7.64 -2.37 5.58
N GLU A 70 7.76 -1.37 6.44
CA GLU A 70 8.95 -0.54 6.48
C GLU A 70 10.16 -1.31 7.04
N PRO A 71 11.38 -1.02 6.54
CA PRO A 71 11.73 -0.02 5.51
C PRO A 71 11.58 -0.52 4.05
N ASN A 72 11.20 -1.79 3.86
CA ASN A 72 11.25 -2.55 2.59
C ASN A 72 10.12 -2.23 1.58
N LEU A 73 9.55 -1.03 1.61
CA LEU A 73 8.51 -0.63 0.65
C LEU A 73 9.15 -0.20 -0.68
N SER A 74 8.61 -0.66 -1.80
CA SER A 74 8.96 -0.07 -3.11
C SER A 74 8.39 1.34 -3.24
N GLN A 75 8.95 2.10 -4.18
CA GLN A 75 8.43 3.41 -4.55
C GLN A 75 6.95 3.32 -4.98
N ALA A 76 6.57 2.31 -5.78
CA ALA A 76 5.19 2.10 -6.20
C ALA A 76 4.26 1.83 -5.02
N GLN A 77 4.67 0.99 -4.06
CA GLN A 77 3.89 0.73 -2.85
C GLN A 77 3.70 2.01 -2.02
N ARG A 78 4.77 2.77 -1.77
CA ARG A 78 4.71 4.04 -1.02
C ARG A 78 3.77 5.05 -1.68
N THR A 79 3.89 5.22 -2.99
CA THR A 79 3.03 6.13 -3.75
C THR A 79 1.57 5.70 -3.69
N LEU A 80 1.29 4.40 -3.88
CA LEU A 80 -0.09 3.89 -3.83
C LEU A 80 -0.71 4.05 -2.44
N ILE A 81 0.02 3.67 -1.38
CA ILE A 81 -0.42 3.82 0.02
C ILE A 81 -0.76 5.28 0.31
N SER A 82 0.14 6.21 -0.04
CA SER A 82 -0.05 7.64 0.21
C SER A 82 -1.27 8.18 -0.54
N ARG A 83 -1.43 7.82 -1.82
CA ARG A 83 -2.56 8.25 -2.65
C ARG A 83 -3.88 7.70 -2.09
N VAL A 84 -3.96 6.40 -1.77
CA VAL A 84 -5.18 5.79 -1.21
C VAL A 84 -5.53 6.36 0.17
N LEU A 85 -4.55 6.55 1.06
CA LEU A 85 -4.80 7.13 2.39
C LEU A 85 -5.21 8.61 2.34
N LYS A 86 -4.90 9.32 1.25
CA LYS A 86 -5.29 10.71 1.02
C LYS A 86 -6.69 10.81 0.40
N GLU A 87 -6.98 9.99 -0.60
CA GLU A 87 -8.26 10.01 -1.34
C GLU A 87 -9.39 9.29 -0.57
N GLY A 88 -9.07 8.23 0.18
CA GLY A 88 -10.04 7.46 0.95
C GLY A 88 -10.24 7.92 2.40
N ALA A 89 -9.90 9.18 2.72
CA ALA A 89 -10.05 9.80 4.03
C ALA A 89 -11.32 10.66 4.13
#